data_AF-T0ZCT7-F1
#
_entry.id   AF-T0ZCT7-F1
#
_cell.length_a   1.000
_cell.length_b   1.000
_cell.length_c   1.000
_cell.angle_alpha   90.00
_cell.angle_beta   90.00
_cell.angle_gamma   90.00
#
_symmetry.space_group_name_H-M   'P 1'
#
loop_
_entity.id
_entity.type
_entity.pdbx_description
1 polymer ?
#
loop_
_entity_poly.entity_id
_entity_poly.type
_entity_poly.pdbx_seq_one_letter_code
_entity_poly.pdbx_strand_id
1 'polypeptide(L)' 'MELRFLGGASEIGSLGLVVRDDARTLLFDYGMTPSDPPTYPPLPPDSVEAAFLTHAHLDHSGMTPMLGRLRRAQ' A
#
# COMPACT_ATOMS: atom_id res chain seq x y z
N MET A 1 7.57 14.46 -9.16
CA MET A 1 6.42 13.62 -8.77
C MET A 1 6.57 12.26 -9.42
N GLU A 2 6.53 11.20 -8.62
CA GLU A 2 6.73 9.80 -8.99
C GLU A 2 5.53 8.99 -8.47
N LEU A 3 5.02 8.07 -9.30
CA LEU A 3 3.94 7.15 -8.94
C LEU A 3 4.44 5.72 -9.11
N ARG A 4 4.27 4.90 -8.08
CA ARG A 4 4.66 3.49 -8.10
C ARG A 4 3.55 2.61 -7.54
N PHE A 5 3.00 1.75 -8.38
CA PHE A 5 2.11 0.69 -7.93
C PHE A 5 2.91 -0.42 -7.23
N LEU A 6 2.38 -0.87 -6.10
CA LEU A 6 2.81 -2.05 -5.35
C LEU A 6 1.98 -3.28 -5.75
N GLY A 7 0.77 -3.06 -6.28
CA GLY A 7 -0.13 -4.06 -6.85
C GLY A 7 -1.38 -3.37 -7.41
N GLY A 8 -2.29 -4.12 -8.02
CA GLY A 8 -3.57 -3.60 -8.54
C GLY A 8 -3.50 -2.76 -9.83
N ALA A 9 -2.35 -2.74 -10.51
CA ALA A 9 -2.18 -2.02 -11.79
C ALA A 9 -2.41 -2.91 -13.02
N SER A 10 -1.85 -4.11 -13.00
CA SER A 10 -1.94 -5.12 -14.07
C SER A 10 -2.77 -6.34 -13.67
N GLU A 11 -3.42 -6.29 -12.51
CA GLU A 11 -4.11 -7.40 -11.86
C GLU A 11 -5.20 -6.88 -10.93
N ILE A 12 -6.11 -7.77 -10.51
CA ILE A 12 -7.13 -7.49 -9.49
C ILE A 12 -6.59 -7.94 -8.14
N GLY A 13 -6.72 -7.08 -7.13
CA GLY A 13 -6.28 -7.38 -5.78
C GLY A 13 -4.94 -6.73 -5.40
N SER A 14 -4.60 -6.80 -4.11
CA SER A 14 -3.33 -6.30 -3.56
C SER A 14 -3.03 -4.85 -3.94
N LEU A 15 -4.04 -3.99 -4.05
CA LEU A 15 -3.83 -2.61 -4.47
C LEU A 15 -2.98 -1.87 -3.45
N GLY A 16 -1.98 -1.16 -3.96
CA GLY A 16 -1.26 -0.13 -3.22
C GLY A 16 -0.53 0.78 -4.19
N LEU A 17 -0.58 2.07 -3.94
CA LEU A 17 0.05 3.09 -4.77
C LEU A 17 0.87 4.02 -3.90
N VAL A 18 2.18 4.07 -4.15
CA VAL A 18 3.08 5.05 -3.57
C VAL A 18 3.10 6.27 -4.48
N VAL A 19 2.83 7.44 -3.91
CA VAL A 19 3.00 8.73 -4.56
C VAL A 19 4.08 9.49 -3.82
N ARG A 20 5.13 9.89 -4.55
CA ARG A 20 6.28 10.60 -3.99
C ARG A 20 6.54 11.90 -4.73
N ASP A 21 6.79 12.96 -3.99
CA ASP A 21 7.42 14.18 -4.50
C ASP A 21 8.66 14.54 -3.67
N ASP A 22 9.23 15.71 -3.90
CA ASP A 22 10.45 16.14 -3.22
C ASP A 22 10.25 16.39 -1.71
N ALA A 23 8.99 16.53 -1.27
CA ALA A 23 8.65 16.83 0.10
C ALA A 23 8.12 15.60 0.86
N ARG A 24 7.33 14.74 0.20
CA ARG A 24 6.55 13.70 0.90
C ARG A 24 6.46 12.37 0.18
N THR A 25 6.27 11.31 0.96
CA THR A 25 5.89 9.97 0.46
C THR A 25 4.53 9.57 1.05
N LEU A 26 3.54 9.38 0.19
CA LEU A 26 2.17 9.02 0.55
C LEU A 26 1.83 7.63 0.01
N LEU A 27 1.00 6.89 0.74
CA LEU A 27 0.47 5.60 0.33
C LEU A 27 -1.05 5.70 0.10
N PHE A 28 -1.53 5.24 -1.04
CA PHE A 28 -2.95 5.14 -1.37
C PHE A 28 -3.32 3.67 -1.50
N ASP A 29 -4.23 3.23 -0.63
CA ASP A 29 -4.59 1.84 -0.39
C ASP A 29 -3.39 0.94 -0.03
N TYR A 30 -3.68 -0.13 0.70
CA TYR A 30 -2.72 -1.18 0.98
C TYR A 30 -3.50 -2.44 1.32
N GLY A 31 -3.91 -3.16 0.29
CA GLY A 31 -4.75 -4.34 0.41
C GLY A 31 -4.03 -5.65 0.12
N MET A 32 -4.77 -6.75 0.24
CA MET A 32 -4.31 -8.11 -0.10
C MET A 32 -5.28 -8.77 -1.06
N THR A 33 -4.82 -9.71 -1.88
CA THR A 33 -5.73 -10.52 -2.70
C THR A 33 -6.23 -11.71 -1.88
N PRO A 34 -7.55 -11.88 -1.70
CA PRO A 34 -8.12 -12.99 -0.94
C PRO A 34 -8.18 -14.28 -1.77
N SER A 35 -7.03 -14.72 -2.27
CA SER A 35 -6.85 -16.02 -2.92
C SER A 35 -6.52 -17.13 -1.91
N ASP A 36 -6.42 -18.36 -2.39
CA ASP A 36 -5.93 -19.51 -1.63
C ASP A 36 -4.69 -20.10 -2.31
N PRO A 37 -3.46 -19.85 -1.81
CA PRO A 37 -3.13 -19.01 -0.65
C PRO A 37 -3.29 -17.51 -0.94
N PRO A 38 -3.46 -16.65 0.09
CA PRO A 38 -3.56 -15.21 -0.09
C PRO A 38 -2.26 -14.63 -0.64
N THR A 39 -2.38 -13.61 -1.50
CA THR A 39 -1.22 -12.86 -2.00
C THR A 39 -1.20 -11.44 -1.42
N TYR A 40 0.01 -10.90 -1.31
CA TYR A 40 0.27 -9.65 -0.62
C TYR A 40 1.14 -8.74 -1.51
N PRO A 41 0.92 -7.41 -1.48
CA PRO A 41 1.80 -6.46 -2.14
C PRO A 41 3.18 -6.44 -1.48
N PRO A 42 4.23 -5.96 -2.18
CA PRO A 42 5.50 -5.60 -1.57
C PRO A 42 5.33 -4.63 -0.40
N LEU A 43 6.34 -4.57 0.47
CA LEU A 43 6.39 -3.55 1.52
C LEU A 43 6.47 -2.15 0.89
N PRO A 44 5.73 -1.17 1.43
CA PRO A 44 5.90 0.21 1.03
C PRO A 44 7.24 0.74 1.58
N PRO A 45 7.73 1.89 1.08
CA PRO A 45 8.90 2.55 1.64
C PRO A 45 8.70 2.94 3.11
N ASP A 46 9.75 2.83 3.92
CA ASP A 46 9.76 3.27 5.33
C ASP A 46 9.57 4.79 5.49
N SER A 47 9.69 5.55 4.39
CA SER A 47 9.45 7.00 4.32
C SER A 47 7.98 7.38 4.19
N VAL A 48 7.05 6.42 4.12
CA VAL A 48 5.60 6.73 4.06
C VAL A 48 5.15 7.46 5.32
N GLU A 49 4.68 8.69 5.13
CA GLU A 49 4.23 9.55 6.22
C GLU A 49 2.76 9.28 6.57
N ALA A 50 1.92 9.15 5.54
CA ALA A 50 0.48 8.95 5.66
C ALA A 50 -0.03 7.94 4.64
N ALA A 51 -1.08 7.22 5.04
CA ALA A 51 -1.82 6.31 4.17
C ALA A 51 -3.28 6.77 4.05
N PHE A 52 -3.80 6.69 2.83
CA PHE A 52 -5.19 7.02 2.50
C PHE A 52 -5.90 5.75 2.06
N LEU A 53 -7.05 5.47 2.65
CA LEU A 53 -7.88 4.33 2.28
C LEU A 53 -9.10 4.82 1.50
N THR A 54 -9.28 4.30 0.29
CA THR A 54 -10.42 4.67 -0.56
C THR A 54 -11.72 4.07 -0.03
N HIS A 55 -11.71 2.80 0.36
CA HIS A 55 -12.85 2.08 0.94
C HIS A 55 -12.42 0.78 1.65
N ALA A 56 -13.35 0.11 2.33
CA ALA A 56 -13.07 -0.98 3.26
C ALA A 56 -12.99 -2.38 2.63
N HIS A 57 -12.91 -2.53 1.31
CA HIS A 57 -12.71 -3.86 0.72
C HIS A 57 -11.32 -4.41 1.02
N LEU A 58 -11.20 -5.74 1.04
CA LEU A 58 -10.00 -6.43 1.51
C LEU A 58 -8.78 -6.22 0.60
N ASP A 59 -9.02 -6.10 -0.70
CA ASP A 59 -8.06 -5.76 -1.74
C ASP A 59 -7.57 -4.31 -1.73
N HIS A 60 -8.17 -3.47 -0.89
CA HIS A 60 -7.73 -2.08 -0.63
C HIS A 60 -7.23 -1.87 0.81
N SER A 61 -7.81 -2.57 1.78
CA SER A 61 -7.58 -2.31 3.22
C SER A 61 -6.83 -3.43 3.95
N GLY A 62 -6.74 -4.63 3.37
CA GLY A 62 -6.33 -5.84 4.07
C GLY A 62 -4.91 -5.84 4.65
N MET A 63 -4.01 -5.01 4.12
CA MET A 63 -2.64 -4.85 4.64
C MET A 63 -2.45 -3.62 5.53
N THR A 64 -3.50 -2.81 5.74
CA THR A 64 -3.43 -1.62 6.62
C THR A 64 -2.87 -1.93 8.03
N PRO A 65 -3.23 -3.04 8.70
CA PRO A 65 -2.66 -3.37 10.02
C PRO A 65 -1.13 -3.52 10.02
N MET A 66 -0.51 -3.89 8.89
CA MET A 66 0.94 -4.01 8.78
C MET A 66 1.67 -2.67 8.87
N LEU A 67 1.03 -1.56 8.51
CA LEU A 67 1.64 -0.23 8.57
C LEU A 67 2.04 0.16 9.99
N GLY A 68 1.30 -0.31 11.01
CA GLY A 68 1.66 -0.11 12.42
C GLY A 68 2.89 -0.90 12.88
N ARG A 69 3.36 -1.86 12.08
CA ARG A 69 4.56 -2.67 12.36
C ARG A 69 5.79 -2.20 11.60
N LEU A 70 5.64 -1.34 10.59
CA LEU A 70 6.75 -0.81 9.82
C LEU A 70 7.59 0.15 10.66
N ARG A 71 8.90 0.08 10.48
CA ARG A 71 9.82 1.02 11.11
C ARG A 71 9.73 2.33 10.34
N ARG A 72 9.28 3.39 11.00
CA ARG A 72 9.37 4.73 10.40
C ARG A 72 10.83 5.15 10.42
N ALA A 73 11.33 5.66 9.29
CA ALA A 73 12.62 6.36 9.27
C ALA A 73 12.54 7.52 10.27
N GLN A 74 13.52 7.59 11.19
CA GLN A 74 13.66 8.70 12.15
C GLN A 74 14.18 9.95 11.43
#